data_AF-A0A6M0IQK1-F1
#
_entry.id   AF-A0A6M0IQK1-F1
#
_cell.length_a   1.000
_cell.length_b   1.000
_cell.length_c   1.000
_cell.angle_alpha   90.00
_cell.angle_beta   90.00
_cell.angle_gamma   90.00
#
_symmetry.space_group_name_H-M   'P 1'
#
loop_
_entity.id
_entity.type
_entity.pdbx_description
1 polymer ?
#
loop_
_entity_poly.entity_id
_entity_poly.type
_entity_poly.pdbx_seq_one_letter_code
_entity_poly.pdbx_strand_id
1 'polypeptide(L)'
;MTQPNYDPTGTDKMREEKYGSELEITYVVYLVDSNGDEFFITQEDEQVRVNALTDQKPLVVKNLFQISAQLGRLRKKYSANCRLFALEYGEFLERKDQLSQ
;
A
#
# COMPACT_ATOMS: atom_id res chain seq x y z
N MET A 1 48.85 -7.07 40.35
CA MET A 1 47.46 -7.30 39.92
C MET A 1 46.75 -5.98 40.02
N THR A 2 46.61 -5.27 38.90
CA THR A 2 46.12 -3.90 38.84
C THR A 2 44.99 -3.88 37.84
N GLN A 3 43.79 -3.52 38.28
CA GLN A 3 42.57 -3.46 37.46
C GLN A 3 42.74 -2.44 36.32
N PRO A 4 42.18 -2.67 35.12
CA PRO A 4 42.11 -1.64 34.10
C PRO A 4 41.13 -0.54 34.53
N ASN A 5 41.63 0.71 34.48
CA ASN A 5 40.85 1.94 34.65
C ASN A 5 39.71 1.99 33.63
N TYR A 6 38.48 2.10 34.13
CA TYR A 6 37.32 2.49 33.33
C TYR A 6 37.31 4.02 33.24
N ASP A 7 37.56 4.55 32.04
CA ASP A 7 37.41 5.98 31.72
C ASP A 7 35.93 6.22 31.37
N PRO A 8 35.18 7.03 32.15
CA PRO A 8 33.76 7.27 31.91
C PRO A 8 33.47 8.30 30.82
N THR A 9 34.47 8.74 30.05
CA THR A 9 34.30 9.80 29.04
C THR A 9 34.56 9.39 27.58
N GLY A 10 34.74 8.10 27.32
CA GLY A 10 34.85 7.55 25.97
C GLY A 10 33.50 7.28 25.31
N THR A 11 32.99 8.27 24.57
CA THR A 11 32.09 8.13 23.39
C THR A 11 31.47 6.75 23.16
N ASP A 12 30.31 6.51 23.77
CA ASP A 12 29.38 5.45 23.34
C ASP A 12 28.04 6.09 22.94
N LYS A 13 28.11 6.97 21.93
CA LYS A 13 26.93 7.32 21.12
C LYS A 13 26.87 6.40 19.90
N MET A 14 27.04 5.10 20.11
CA MET A 14 26.75 4.11 19.10
C MET A 14 25.25 3.80 19.13
N ARG A 15 24.56 4.55 18.26
CA ARG A 15 23.42 4.07 17.49
C ARG A 15 22.22 3.61 18.34
N GLU A 16 21.48 4.59 18.86
CA GLU A 16 20.02 4.46 18.80
C GLU A 16 19.64 4.32 17.32
N GLU A 17 19.55 3.09 16.86
CA GLU A 17 18.88 2.77 15.61
C GLU A 17 17.45 3.27 15.75
N LYS A 18 17.24 4.40 15.10
CA LYS A 18 15.97 5.05 14.84
C LYS A 18 15.04 4.06 14.14
N TYR A 19 14.41 3.15 14.89
CA TYR A 19 13.19 2.43 14.51
C TYR A 19 12.03 3.43 14.54
N GLY A 20 12.17 4.49 13.73
CA GLY A 20 11.32 5.68 13.71
C GLY A 20 10.70 5.89 12.35
N SER A 21 10.13 4.82 11.80
CA SER A 21 8.91 4.85 11.00
C SER A 21 8.50 3.40 10.83
N GLU A 22 7.47 2.96 11.54
CA GLU A 22 6.62 1.91 10.98
C GLU A 22 6.31 2.36 9.55
N LEU A 23 6.84 1.65 8.56
CA LEU A 23 6.48 1.88 7.16
C LEU A 23 4.98 1.59 7.10
N GLU A 24 4.15 2.63 7.24
CA GLU A 24 2.70 2.49 7.16
C GLU A 24 2.38 1.98 5.75
N ILE A 25 2.22 0.66 5.63
CA ILE A 25 1.87 0.02 4.36
C ILE A 25 0.51 0.58 3.95
N THR A 26 0.47 1.15 2.75
CA THR A 26 -0.73 1.72 2.15
C THR A 26 -1.21 0.81 1.04
N TYR A 27 -2.52 0.65 0.95
CA TYR A 27 -3.15 -0.21 -0.04
C TYR A 27 -4.16 0.56 -0.87
N VAL A 28 -4.32 0.10 -2.10
CA VAL A 28 -5.35 0.52 -3.07
C VAL A 28 -6.33 -0.62 -3.23
N VAL A 29 -7.62 -0.29 -3.30
CA VAL A 29 -8.63 -1.29 -3.66
C VAL A 29 -8.60 -1.50 -5.17
N TYR A 30 -8.32 -2.74 -5.57
CA TYR A 30 -8.04 -3.11 -6.94
C TYR A 30 -9.01 -4.18 -7.44
N LEU A 31 -9.32 -4.11 -8.73
CA LEU A 31 -10.31 -4.94 -9.41
C LEU A 31 -9.73 -5.43 -10.73
N VAL A 32 -9.85 -6.73 -10.98
CA VAL A 32 -9.56 -7.33 -12.30
C VAL A 32 -10.84 -8.01 -12.79
N ASP A 33 -11.30 -7.67 -13.98
CA ASP A 33 -12.52 -8.24 -14.56
C ASP A 33 -12.26 -9.61 -15.23
N SER A 34 -13.30 -10.21 -15.81
CA SER A 34 -13.20 -11.49 -16.50
C SER A 34 -12.38 -11.45 -17.80
N ASN A 35 -12.18 -10.26 -18.37
CA ASN A 35 -11.38 -10.05 -19.57
C ASN A 35 -9.90 -9.80 -19.24
N GLY A 36 -9.56 -9.66 -17.95
CA GLY A 36 -8.22 -9.30 -17.50
C GLY A 36 -7.97 -7.80 -17.48
N ASP A 37 -8.99 -6.97 -17.70
CA ASP A 37 -8.86 -5.53 -17.57
C ASP A 37 -8.66 -5.15 -16.10
N GLU A 38 -7.68 -4.29 -15.83
CA GLU A 38 -7.30 -3.85 -14.49
C GLU A 38 -7.90 -2.47 -14.16
N PHE A 39 -8.46 -2.36 -12.95
CA PHE A 39 -9.11 -1.16 -12.45
C PHE A 39 -8.72 -0.87 -11.00
N PHE A 40 -8.70 0.41 -10.65
CA PHE A 40 -8.69 0.86 -9.26
C PHE A 40 -10.02 1.49 -8.89
N ILE A 41 -10.34 1.46 -7.59
CA ILE A 41 -11.52 2.14 -7.04
C ILE A 41 -11.12 3.50 -6.47
N THR A 42 -11.90 4.54 -6.73
CA THR A 42 -11.65 5.92 -6.29
C THR A 42 -12.28 6.21 -4.94
N GLN A 43 -12.02 7.39 -4.37
CA GLN A 43 -12.65 7.81 -3.11
C GLN A 43 -14.17 7.98 -3.23
N GLU A 44 -14.64 8.27 -4.45
CA GLU A 44 -16.03 8.45 -4.83
C GLU A 44 -16.74 7.12 -5.15
N ASP A 45 -16.09 5.96 -4.94
CA ASP A 45 -16.60 4.62 -5.26
C ASP A 45 -16.77 4.36 -6.76
N GLU A 46 -16.03 5.07 -7.61
CA GLU A 46 -15.96 4.86 -9.05
C GLU A 46 -14.86 3.86 -9.41
N GLN A 47 -15.08 3.07 -10.46
CA GLN A 47 -14.04 2.21 -11.03
C GLN A 47 -13.37 2.92 -12.19
N VAL A 48 -12.05 2.89 -12.22
CA VAL A 48 -11.25 3.55 -13.26
C VAL A 48 -10.22 2.58 -13.79
N ARG A 49 -10.15 2.45 -15.13
CA ARG A 49 -9.12 1.61 -15.77
C ARG A 49 -7.74 2.15 -15.41
N VAL A 50 -6.81 1.26 -15.09
CA VAL A 50 -5.48 1.63 -14.60
C VAL A 50 -4.67 2.41 -15.65
N ASN A 51 -4.86 2.08 -16.93
CA ASN A 51 -4.23 2.74 -18.07
C ASN A 51 -5.04 3.90 -18.66
N ALA A 52 -6.14 4.33 -18.02
CA ALA A 52 -6.89 5.49 -18.49
C ALA A 52 -6.10 6.78 -18.24
N LEU A 53 -6.14 7.70 -19.21
CA LEU A 53 -5.67 9.07 -19.03
C LEU A 53 -6.68 9.83 -18.15
N THR A 54 -6.41 9.85 -16.85
CA THR A 54 -7.30 10.42 -15.83
C THR A 54 -6.53 10.96 -14.63
N ASP A 55 -7.03 12.07 -14.08
CA ASP A 55 -6.51 12.69 -12.85
C ASP A 55 -7.17 12.11 -11.58
N GLN A 56 -8.08 11.15 -11.74
CA GLN A 56 -8.74 10.51 -10.61
C GLN A 56 -7.74 9.75 -9.73
N LYS A 57 -7.93 9.87 -8.42
CA LYS A 57 -7.04 9.28 -7.42
C LYS A 57 -7.63 7.97 -6.88
N PRO A 58 -6.79 6.95 -6.63
CA PRO A 58 -7.25 5.74 -5.98
C PRO A 58 -7.67 6.01 -4.54
N LEU A 59 -8.61 5.21 -4.05
CA LEU A 59 -8.89 5.07 -2.63
C LEU A 59 -7.69 4.40 -1.96
N VAL A 60 -6.91 5.20 -1.24
CA VAL A 60 -5.76 4.73 -0.45
C VAL A 60 -6.21 4.49 0.99
N VAL A 61 -5.94 3.29 1.50
CA VAL A 61 -6.31 2.84 2.84
C VAL A 61 -5.10 2.26 3.56
N LYS A 62 -4.93 2.64 4.83
CA LYS A 62 -3.82 2.20 5.69
C LYS A 62 -4.19 1.07 6.65
N ASN A 63 -5.49 0.88 6.87
CA ASN A 63 -6.00 -0.04 7.86
C ASN A 63 -6.60 -1.28 7.18
N LEU A 64 -6.10 -2.47 7.54
CA LEU A 64 -6.59 -3.76 7.05
C LEU A 64 -8.09 -3.97 7.31
N PHE A 65 -8.62 -3.44 8.41
CA PHE A 65 -10.06 -3.48 8.71
C PHE A 65 -10.87 -2.67 7.70
N GLN A 66 -10.39 -1.48 7.33
CA GLN A 66 -11.04 -0.65 6.30
C GLN A 66 -11.00 -1.35 4.95
N ILE A 67 -9.88 -1.96 4.58
CA ILE A 67 -9.75 -2.77 3.36
C ILE A 67 -10.78 -3.90 3.35
N SER A 68 -10.84 -4.70 4.41
CA SER A 68 -11.76 -5.83 4.49
C SER A 68 -13.22 -5.39 4.35
N ALA A 69 -13.60 -4.31 5.04
CA ALA A 69 -14.94 -3.72 4.92
C ALA A 69 -15.23 -3.25 3.49
N GLN A 70 -14.28 -2.59 2.84
CA GLN A 70 -14.43 -2.11 1.46
C GLN A 70 -14.57 -3.27 0.47
N LEU A 71 -13.71 -4.28 0.56
CA LEU A 71 -13.81 -5.48 -0.28
C LEU A 71 -15.15 -6.20 -0.08
N GLY A 72 -15.62 -6.31 1.17
CA GLY A 72 -16.92 -6.90 1.48
C GLY A 72 -18.10 -6.14 0.86
N ARG A 73 -18.04 -4.79 0.86
CA ARG A 73 -19.03 -3.93 0.20
C ARG A 73 -19.01 -4.11 -1.32
N LEU A 74 -17.82 -4.06 -1.93
CA LEU A 74 -17.65 -4.10 -3.38
C LEU A 74 -17.97 -5.48 -3.97
N ARG A 75 -17.73 -6.57 -3.23
CA ARG A 75 -18.15 -7.91 -3.63
C ARG A 75 -19.66 -8.07 -3.84
N LYS A 76 -20.48 -7.19 -3.26
CA LYS A 76 -21.93 -7.15 -3.51
C LYS A 76 -22.30 -6.36 -4.77
N LYS A 77 -21.41 -5.46 -5.21
CA LYS A 77 -21.59 -4.56 -6.37
C LYS A 77 -21.11 -5.20 -7.67
N TYR A 78 -20.00 -5.94 -7.61
CA TYR A 78 -19.37 -6.54 -8.79
C TYR A 78 -19.70 -8.01 -8.95
N SER A 79 -19.61 -8.50 -10.19
CA SER A 79 -19.83 -9.91 -10.54
C SER A 79 -18.85 -10.82 -9.81
N ALA A 80 -19.29 -12.06 -9.51
CA ALA A 80 -18.45 -13.09 -8.89
C ALA A 80 -17.24 -13.49 -9.77
N ASN A 81 -17.30 -13.21 -11.07
CA ASN A 81 -16.19 -13.46 -11.99
C ASN A 81 -15.08 -12.40 -11.90
N CYS A 82 -15.32 -11.30 -11.17
CA CYS A 82 -14.32 -10.27 -10.93
C CYS A 82 -13.46 -10.61 -9.71
N ARG A 83 -12.17 -10.32 -9.79
CA ARG A 83 -11.23 -10.44 -8.68
C ARG A 83 -11.04 -9.10 -7.99
N LEU A 84 -11.53 -8.98 -6.76
CA LEU A 84 -11.32 -7.83 -5.88
C LEU A 84 -10.27 -8.15 -4.82
N PHE A 85 -9.25 -7.30 -4.71
CA PHE A 85 -8.16 -7.45 -3.74
C PHE A 85 -7.58 -6.10 -3.33
N ALA A 86 -6.79 -6.11 -2.26
CA ALA A 86 -5.97 -4.97 -1.88
C ALA A 86 -4.61 -5.11 -2.55
N LEU A 87 -4.18 -4.04 -3.21
CA LEU A 87 -2.89 -3.94 -3.87
C LEU A 87 -2.03 -2.94 -3.09
N GLU A 88 -0.77 -3.25 -2.85
CA GLU A 88 0.12 -2.26 -2.22
C GLU A 88 0.26 -1.03 -3.12
N TYR A 89 0.32 0.16 -2.51
CA TYR A 89 0.38 1.41 -3.27
C TYR A 89 1.63 1.48 -4.17
N GLY A 90 2.75 0.90 -3.74
CA GLY A 90 3.96 0.78 -4.57
C GLY A 90 3.71 -0.05 -5.83
N GLU A 91 3.18 -1.27 -5.68
CA GLU A 91 2.84 -2.14 -6.82
C GLU A 91 1.82 -1.48 -7.75
N PHE A 92 0.86 -0.75 -7.20
CA PHE A 92 -0.09 0.04 -8.00
C PHE A 92 0.60 1.04 -8.93
N LEU A 93 1.57 1.79 -8.41
CA LEU A 93 2.30 2.78 -9.21
C LEU A 93 3.13 2.11 -10.31
N GLU A 94 3.79 0.99 -10.00
CA GLU A 94 4.56 0.21 -10.98
C GLU A 94 3.66 -0.30 -12.12
N ARG A 95 2.49 -0.86 -11.79
CA ARG A 95 1.50 -1.31 -12.80
C ARG A 95 0.99 -0.16 -13.65
N LYS A 96 0.69 0.99 -13.04
CA LYS A 96 0.22 2.17 -13.78
C LYS A 96 1.27 2.66 -14.78
N ASP A 97 2.54 2.67 -14.40
CA ASP A 97 3.65 3.04 -15.29
C ASP A 97 3.80 2.04 -16.45
N GLN A 98 3.79 0.73 -16.16
CA GLN A 98 3.90 -0.33 -17.16
C GLN A 98 2.78 -0.32 -18.21
N LEU A 99 1.55 -0.04 -17.79
CA LEU A 99 0.37 -0.08 -18.66
C LEU A 99 0.09 1.25 -19.39
N SER A 100 0.82 2.31 -19.07
CA SER A 100 0.68 3.63 -19.72
C SER A 100 1.69 3.85 -20.87
N GLN A 101 2.57 2.89 -21.13
CA GLN A 101 3.47 2.88 -22.30
C GLN A 101 2.75 2.43 -23.58
#